data_AF-A0A498GFG5-F1
#
_entry.id   AF-A0A498GFG5-F1
#
_cell.length_a   1.000
_cell.length_b   1.000
_cell.length_c   1.000
_cell.angle_alpha   90.00
_cell.angle_beta   90.00
_cell.angle_gamma   90.00
#
_symmetry.space_group_name_H-M   'P 1'
#
loop_
_entity.id
_entity.type
_entity.pdbx_description
1 polymer ?
#
loop_
_entity_poly.entity_id
_entity_poly.type
_entity_poly.pdbx_seq_one_letter_code
_entity_poly.pdbx_strand_id
1 'polypeptide(L)'
;MNSDTEHTWTVISYNRPLTRQSRRALSDCEILEIRHPRELNRWSEVDVDERPAEELLKEHELRLEDPTGGEEPNVVYDSPDGTRVEVYDELVYTNGSKSSISPEKAQDVAERNGWEKVSGQE
;
A
#
# COMPACT_ATOMS: atom_id res chain seq x y z
N MET A 1 -2.25 10.11 25.97
CA MET A 1 -2.81 8.91 25.33
C MET A 1 -2.63 9.16 23.85
N ASN A 2 -1.58 8.59 23.27
CA ASN A 2 -1.25 8.77 21.86
C ASN A 2 -2.24 7.94 21.04
N SER A 3 -3.01 8.60 20.19
CA SER A 3 -3.67 7.97 19.07
C SER A 3 -2.59 7.71 18.03
N ASP A 4 -1.81 6.66 18.23
CA ASP A 4 -1.08 6.02 17.13
C ASP A 4 -2.16 5.52 16.17
N THR A 5 -2.24 6.15 15.00
CA THR A 5 -3.00 5.64 13.87
C THR A 5 -2.48 4.24 13.56
N GLU A 6 -3.15 3.22 14.08
CA GLU A 6 -2.97 1.81 13.67
C GLU A 6 -3.22 1.78 12.15
N HIS A 7 -2.15 1.72 11.38
CA HIS A 7 -2.23 1.70 9.92
C HIS A 7 -2.66 0.30 9.49
N THR A 8 -3.92 0.16 9.10
CA THR A 8 -4.44 -1.09 8.56
C THR A 8 -4.16 -1.18 7.05
N TRP A 9 -3.69 -2.33 6.59
CA TRP A 9 -3.56 -2.67 5.18
C TRP A 9 -4.58 -3.75 4.82
N THR A 10 -5.39 -3.50 3.79
CA THR A 10 -6.30 -4.53 3.29
C THR A 10 -5.56 -5.39 2.25
N VAL A 11 -5.68 -6.71 2.35
CA VAL A 11 -5.15 -7.69 1.40
C VAL A 11 -6.30 -8.45 0.77
N ILE A 12 -6.38 -8.42 -0.56
CA ILE A 12 -7.36 -9.12 -1.37
C ILE A 12 -6.82 -10.49 -1.77
N SER A 13 -7.54 -11.55 -1.40
CA SER A 13 -7.33 -12.90 -1.89
C SER A 13 -8.49 -13.32 -2.79
N TYR A 14 -8.23 -13.59 -4.06
CA TYR A 14 -9.24 -14.12 -4.98
C TYR A 14 -9.59 -15.60 -4.72
N ASN A 15 -8.95 -16.23 -3.74
CA ASN A 15 -9.31 -17.54 -3.22
C ASN A 15 -10.33 -17.38 -2.08
N ARG A 16 -11.50 -18.01 -2.22
CA ARG A 16 -12.55 -18.05 -1.19
C ARG A 16 -12.91 -19.50 -0.81
N PRO A 17 -12.72 -19.91 0.45
CA PRO A 17 -12.11 -19.13 1.55
C PRO A 17 -10.60 -18.89 1.31
N LEU A 18 -10.02 -17.91 2.03
CA LEU A 18 -8.58 -17.69 2.12
C LEU A 18 -7.86 -19.02 2.39
N THR A 19 -6.82 -19.32 1.63
CA THR A 19 -6.12 -20.61 1.79
C THR A 19 -5.43 -20.70 3.14
N ARG A 20 -5.27 -21.92 3.68
CA ARG A 20 -4.55 -22.14 4.94
C ARG A 20 -3.10 -21.65 4.88
N GLN A 21 -2.47 -21.72 3.71
CA GLN A 21 -1.09 -21.26 3.50
C GLN A 21 -1.04 -19.74 3.50
N SER A 22 -1.90 -19.06 2.72
CA SER A 22 -2.01 -17.60 2.71
C SER A 22 -2.30 -17.03 4.10
N ARG A 23 -3.20 -17.65 4.87
CA ARG A 23 -3.51 -17.23 6.24
C ARG A 23 -2.31 -17.35 7.19
N ARG A 24 -1.48 -18.39 7.01
CA ARG A 24 -0.28 -18.59 7.81
C ARG A 24 0.84 -17.63 7.39
N ALA A 25 0.91 -17.27 6.12
CA ALA A 25 1.88 -16.28 5.67
C ALA A 25 1.52 -14.88 6.22
N LEU A 26 0.25 -14.51 6.16
CA LEU A 26 -0.24 -13.24 6.71
C LEU A 26 -0.22 -13.19 8.25
N SER A 27 0.04 -14.30 8.96
CA SER A 27 0.08 -14.26 10.43
C SER A 27 1.30 -13.53 10.97
N ASP A 28 2.37 -13.42 10.17
CA ASP A 28 3.54 -12.63 10.53
C ASP A 28 3.27 -11.12 10.44
N CYS A 29 2.18 -10.71 9.77
CA CYS A 29 1.71 -9.32 9.64
C CYS A 29 0.41 -9.08 10.45
N GLU A 30 0.20 -9.81 11.55
CA GLU A 30 -1.01 -9.80 12.40
C GLU A 30 -2.35 -9.54 11.67
N ILE A 31 -3.12 -10.62 11.44
CA ILE A 31 -4.46 -10.49 10.85
C ILE A 31 -5.43 -9.84 11.86
N LEU A 32 -5.91 -8.65 11.53
CA LEU A 32 -6.89 -7.89 12.29
C LEU A 32 -8.33 -8.34 11.99
N GLU A 33 -8.68 -8.45 10.71
CA GLU A 33 -10.03 -8.83 10.27
C GLU A 33 -9.99 -9.65 8.96
N ILE A 34 -10.96 -10.56 8.78
CA ILE A 34 -11.19 -11.24 7.50
C ILE A 34 -12.63 -11.00 7.08
N ARG A 35 -12.82 -10.29 5.96
CA ARG A 35 -14.12 -9.98 5.38
C ARG A 35 -14.34 -10.80 4.10
N HIS A 36 -15.60 -11.19 3.87
CA HIS A 36 -15.99 -11.95 2.68
C HIS A 36 -17.17 -11.26 2.00
N PRO A 37 -16.92 -10.21 1.20
CA PRO A 37 -17.99 -9.48 0.53
C PRO A 37 -18.89 -10.43 -0.25
N ARG A 38 -20.19 -10.10 -0.24
CA ARG A 38 -21.24 -10.90 -0.86
C ARG A 38 -21.40 -10.59 -2.36
N GLU A 39 -20.72 -9.57 -2.86
CA GLU A 39 -20.83 -9.11 -4.24
C GLU A 39 -20.08 -10.04 -5.21
N LEU A 40 -20.39 -9.90 -6.52
CA LEU A 40 -20.20 -10.85 -7.63
C LEU A 40 -18.80 -11.49 -7.80
N ASN A 41 -17.79 -11.03 -7.07
CA ASN A 41 -16.44 -11.54 -7.14
C ASN A 41 -16.09 -12.30 -5.85
N ARG A 42 -15.70 -13.57 -6.01
CA ARG A 42 -15.47 -14.54 -4.93
C ARG A 42 -14.14 -14.31 -4.19
N TRP A 43 -13.87 -13.12 -3.67
CA TRP A 43 -12.64 -12.84 -2.92
C TRP A 43 -12.86 -12.79 -1.40
N SER A 44 -11.75 -12.78 -0.68
CA SER A 44 -11.63 -12.49 0.75
C SER A 44 -10.79 -11.22 0.91
N GLU A 45 -11.21 -10.31 1.77
CA GLU A 45 -10.44 -9.13 2.17
C GLU A 45 -9.85 -9.44 3.56
N VAL A 46 -8.59 -9.14 3.76
CA VAL A 46 -7.86 -9.47 4.99
C VAL A 46 -7.13 -8.22 5.44
N ASP A 47 -7.59 -7.66 6.56
CA ASP A 47 -6.97 -6.51 7.17
C ASP A 47 -5.79 -6.97 8.03
N VAL A 48 -4.62 -6.38 7.81
CA VAL A 48 -3.36 -6.67 8.50
C VAL A 48 -2.76 -5.39 9.09
N ASP A 49 -2.02 -5.51 10.19
CA ASP A 49 -1.42 -4.35 10.87
C ASP A 49 -0.10 -3.89 10.23
N GLU A 50 0.59 -4.81 9.56
CA GLU A 50 1.84 -4.57 8.85
C GLU A 50 1.69 -4.86 7.35
N ARG A 51 2.36 -4.06 6.52
CA ARG A 51 2.33 -4.27 5.06
C ARG A 51 3.02 -5.60 4.73
N PRO A 52 2.34 -6.56 4.09
CA PRO A 52 2.99 -7.81 3.70
C PRO A 52 4.06 -7.56 2.64
N ALA A 53 5.17 -8.30 2.72
CA ALA A 53 6.22 -8.26 1.72
C ALA A 53 5.69 -8.65 0.33
N GLU A 54 6.19 -8.01 -0.73
CA GLU A 54 5.75 -8.28 -2.11
C GLU A 54 5.96 -9.74 -2.54
N GLU A 55 7.03 -10.37 -2.05
CA GLU A 55 7.31 -11.79 -2.32
C GLU A 55 6.21 -12.69 -1.75
N LEU A 56 5.73 -12.39 -0.54
CA LEU A 56 4.63 -13.11 0.12
C LEU A 56 3.33 -12.92 -0.66
N LEU A 57 3.04 -11.68 -1.06
CA LEU A 57 1.85 -11.37 -1.87
C LEU A 57 1.85 -12.19 -3.16
N LYS A 58 2.98 -12.23 -3.86
CA LYS A 58 3.15 -12.96 -5.11
C LYS A 58 3.08 -14.48 -4.93
N GLU A 59 3.74 -15.04 -3.91
CA GLU A 59 3.77 -16.48 -3.64
C GLU A 59 2.36 -17.03 -3.36
N HIS A 60 1.52 -16.23 -2.69
CA HIS A 60 0.19 -16.64 -2.26
C HIS A 60 -0.96 -16.09 -3.10
N GLU A 61 -0.65 -15.51 -4.27
CA GLU A 61 -1.62 -14.90 -5.18
C GLU A 61 -2.53 -13.86 -4.47
N LEU A 62 -1.94 -13.14 -3.51
CA LEU A 62 -2.58 -12.07 -2.77
C LEU A 62 -2.28 -10.74 -3.47
N ARG A 63 -3.21 -9.81 -3.36
CA ARG A 63 -3.01 -8.42 -3.75
C ARG A 63 -3.18 -7.53 -2.56
N LEU A 64 -2.34 -6.54 -2.39
CA LEU A 64 -2.70 -5.42 -1.52
C LEU A 64 -3.93 -4.76 -2.17
N GLU A 65 -4.97 -4.49 -1.39
CA GLU A 65 -6.00 -3.55 -1.83
C GLU A 65 -5.27 -2.27 -2.16
N ASP A 66 -5.49 -1.79 -3.37
CA ASP A 66 -4.90 -0.55 -3.82
C ASP A 66 -5.73 0.59 -3.20
N PRO A 67 -5.22 1.31 -2.20
CA PRO A 67 -5.96 2.42 -1.58
C PRO A 67 -6.13 3.60 -2.53
N THR A 68 -5.45 3.55 -3.68
CA THR A 68 -5.54 4.49 -4.79
C THR A 68 -6.48 3.99 -5.90
N GLY A 69 -7.21 2.88 -5.70
CA GLY A 69 -8.18 2.37 -6.68
C GLY A 69 -7.60 1.89 -8.02
N GLY A 70 -6.28 1.70 -8.10
CA GLY A 70 -5.53 1.45 -9.33
C GLY A 70 -5.10 2.71 -10.07
N GLU A 71 -5.17 3.88 -9.44
CA GLU A 71 -4.62 5.13 -9.99
C GLU A 71 -3.10 5.07 -10.06
N GLU A 72 -2.53 5.63 -11.14
CA GLU A 72 -1.09 5.81 -11.25
C GLU A 72 -0.67 7.06 -10.46
N PRO A 73 0.52 7.07 -9.83
CA PRO A 73 1.01 8.26 -9.15
C PRO A 73 1.17 9.42 -10.14
N ASN A 74 0.63 10.59 -9.79
CA ASN A 74 0.76 11.83 -10.56
C ASN A 74 2.23 12.21 -10.79
N VAL A 75 3.07 11.97 -9.79
CA VAL A 75 4.51 12.13 -9.90
C VAL A 75 5.22 11.20 -8.94
N VAL A 76 6.38 10.70 -9.37
CA VAL A 76 7.29 9.94 -8.51
C VAL A 76 8.61 10.69 -8.38
N TYR A 77 9.13 10.77 -7.17
CA TYR A 77 10.43 11.34 -6.86
C TYR A 77 11.35 10.26 -6.31
N ASP A 78 12.59 10.24 -6.78
CA ASP A 78 13.65 9.48 -6.13
C ASP A 78 14.60 10.46 -5.42
N SER A 79 14.68 10.30 -4.11
CA SER A 79 15.60 11.08 -3.28
C SER A 79 17.03 10.55 -3.40
N PRO A 80 18.05 11.39 -3.13
CA PRO A 80 19.45 10.96 -3.15
C PRO A 80 19.79 9.84 -2.15
N ASP A 81 19.00 9.70 -1.10
CA ASP A 81 19.11 8.64 -0.08
C ASP A 81 18.45 7.32 -0.51
N GLY A 82 17.87 7.24 -1.71
CA GLY A 82 17.21 6.05 -2.24
C GLY A 82 15.77 5.87 -1.76
N THR A 83 15.22 6.86 -1.07
CA THR A 83 13.79 6.91 -0.75
C THR A 83 12.98 7.26 -1.99
N ARG A 84 12.02 6.41 -2.33
CA ARG A 84 11.04 6.65 -3.40
C ARG A 84 9.79 7.30 -2.83
N VAL A 85 9.34 8.40 -3.41
CA VAL A 85 8.14 9.12 -2.99
C VAL A 85 7.15 9.21 -4.14
N GLU A 86 5.99 8.59 -3.96
CA GLU A 86 4.92 8.51 -4.95
C GLU A 86 3.79 9.45 -4.51
N VAL A 87 3.45 10.41 -5.35
CA VAL A 87 2.46 11.45 -5.03
C VAL A 87 1.23 11.25 -5.91
N TYR A 88 0.08 11.12 -5.25
CA TYR A 88 -1.26 11.02 -5.83
C TYR A 88 -2.05 12.30 -5.52
N ASP A 89 -3.27 12.44 -6.06
CA ASP A 89 -4.09 13.65 -5.85
C ASP A 89 -4.40 13.94 -4.37
N GLU A 90 -4.69 12.91 -3.59
CA GLU A 90 -5.08 13.04 -2.18
C GLU A 90 -4.10 12.36 -1.21
N LEU A 91 -3.10 11.66 -1.72
CA LEU A 91 -2.27 10.72 -0.95
C LEU A 91 -0.80 10.83 -1.35
N VAL A 92 0.10 10.51 -0.41
CA VAL A 92 1.53 10.37 -0.68
C VAL A 92 2.01 9.08 -0.08
N TYR A 93 2.83 8.35 -0.84
CA TYR A 93 3.54 7.17 -0.38
C TYR A 93 5.05 7.43 -0.34
N THR A 94 5.71 6.91 0.67
CA THR A 94 7.17 6.98 0.86
C THR A 94 7.67 5.57 1.09
N ASN A 95 8.49 5.06 0.17
CA ASN A 95 8.86 3.64 0.09
C ASN A 95 7.64 2.72 0.18
N GLY A 96 6.55 3.11 -0.50
CA GLY A 96 5.28 2.41 -0.48
C GLY A 96 4.57 2.34 0.89
N SER A 97 4.92 3.23 1.83
CA SER A 97 4.14 3.46 3.06
C SER A 97 3.39 4.79 2.96
N LYS A 98 2.11 4.83 3.37
CA LYS A 98 1.34 6.08 3.35
C LYS A 98 2.00 7.10 4.26
N SER A 99 2.36 8.24 3.70
CA SER A 99 2.95 9.35 4.41
C SER A 99 1.86 10.29 4.92
N SER A 100 2.10 10.91 6.07
CA SER A 100 1.19 11.91 6.64
C SER A 100 1.30 13.29 5.96
N ILE A 101 2.23 13.44 5.02
CA ILE A 101 2.44 14.69 4.30
C ILE A 101 1.43 14.82 3.15
N SER A 102 0.96 16.04 2.92
CA SER A 102 0.08 16.34 1.78
C SER A 102 0.86 16.31 0.46
N PRO A 103 0.20 16.00 -0.67
CA PRO A 103 0.80 16.03 -2.01
C PRO A 103 1.56 17.32 -2.32
N GLU A 104 0.93 18.48 -2.06
CA GLU A 104 1.57 19.80 -2.24
C GLU A 104 2.87 19.94 -1.45
N LYS A 105 2.88 19.40 -0.22
CA LYS A 105 4.05 19.47 0.65
C LYS A 105 5.17 18.54 0.18
N ALA A 106 4.83 17.35 -0.30
CA ALA A 106 5.78 16.42 -0.87
C ALA A 106 6.48 17.03 -2.10
N GLN A 107 5.73 17.71 -2.96
CA GLN A 107 6.28 18.40 -4.13
C GLN A 107 7.19 19.57 -3.73
N ASP A 108 6.76 20.44 -2.80
CA ASP A 108 7.60 21.54 -2.27
C ASP A 108 8.93 21.02 -1.69
N VAL A 109 8.89 19.92 -0.93
CA VAL A 109 10.10 19.29 -0.38
C VAL A 109 10.98 18.75 -1.49
N ALA A 110 10.43 18.04 -2.45
CA ALA A 110 11.18 17.48 -3.56
C ALA A 110 11.87 18.57 -4.40
N GLU A 111 11.16 19.65 -4.72
CA GLU A 111 11.70 20.78 -5.48
C GLU A 111 12.80 21.52 -4.72
N ARG A 112 12.60 21.77 -3.42
CA ARG A 112 13.60 22.46 -2.58
C ARG A 112 14.87 21.65 -2.36
N ASN A 113 14.77 20.32 -2.35
CA ASN A 113 15.90 19.42 -2.21
C ASN A 113 16.48 18.98 -3.57
N GLY A 114 15.89 19.41 -4.69
CA GLY A 114 16.35 19.04 -6.03
C GLY A 114 16.23 17.54 -6.32
N TRP A 115 15.20 16.89 -5.79
CA TRP A 115 14.93 15.47 -6.07
C TRP A 115 14.59 15.27 -7.55
N GLU A 116 15.04 14.14 -8.10
CA GLU A 116 14.80 13.83 -9.50
C GLU A 116 13.35 13.37 -9.68
N LYS A 117 12.65 14.01 -10.63
CA LYS A 117 11.32 13.55 -11.06
C LYS A 117 11.48 12.35 -11.96
N VAL A 118 10.99 11.22 -11.49
CA VAL A 118 10.93 9.97 -12.24
C VAL A 118 9.53 9.91 -12.81
N SER A 119 9.30 10.68 -13.86
CA SER A 119 7.98 10.77 -14.49
C SER A 119 7.46 9.36 -14.82
N GLY A 120 6.30 8.98 -14.29
CA GLY A 120 5.44 8.01 -14.96
C GLY A 120 5.11 8.58 -16.34
N GLN A 121 5.30 7.77 -17.39
CA GLN A 121 5.57 8.21 -18.76
C GLN A 121 4.51 9.12 -19.42
N GLU A 122 5.00 9.81 -20.45
CA GLU A 122 4.32 10.53 -21.54
C GLU A 122 2.99 9.96 -22.06
#